data_AF-A0A5A5T5Y8-F1
#
_entry.id   AF-A0A5A5T5Y8-F1
#
_cell.length_a   1.000
_cell.length_b   1.000
_cell.length_c   1.000
_cell.angle_alpha   90.00
_cell.angle_beta   90.00
_cell.angle_gamma   90.00
#
_symmetry.space_group_name_H-M   'P 1'
#
loop_
_entity.id
_entity.type
_entity.pdbx_description
1 polymer ?
#
loop_
_entity_poly.entity_id
_entity_poly.type
_entity_poly.pdbx_seq_one_letter_code
_entity_poly.pdbx_strand_id
1 'polypeptide(L)'
;MGPIFVIHNHKGFSMKRSLLARLRSNGFNYLISGLILLLGVPLYQVLILGSTGFSSALDETGSGRYAAYLIWISTHSLLFVIYRVLLLGAFFLLLTFPFALQRIIVAQELLGLQERAETQASEDNAIDTTANPDTIETEDDTTDSDDMTEHPWRGKGFVVLAGWAGLLGLAIYLIGGALSTGYFVLVGGSTGSAIHNSVTVLAPIFTIITNAVGTGLLGLACLFFGAMIVRTGKIFWPDSWVFFGYTALFVGAILCISAVAVVSAAGIGQSTLTTIATWLLAIWIIWLGCMLIRLKPEP
;
A
#
# COMPACT_ATOMS: atom_id res chain seq x y z
N MET A 1 35.29 -4.68 -47.76
CA MET A 1 35.68 -5.03 -46.39
C MET A 1 34.71 -4.34 -45.44
N GLY A 2 33.65 -5.02 -45.01
CA GLY A 2 33.00 -4.76 -43.71
C GLY A 2 33.68 -5.64 -42.64
N PRO A 3 33.23 -5.67 -41.36
CA PRO A 3 32.03 -5.10 -40.73
C PRO A 3 32.39 -4.22 -39.49
N ILE A 4 31.46 -3.65 -38.69
CA ILE A 4 30.92 -4.25 -37.46
C ILE A 4 29.62 -3.52 -37.07
N PHE A 5 28.60 -4.32 -36.80
CA PHE A 5 27.32 -3.97 -36.18
C PHE A 5 27.50 -3.19 -34.87
N VAL A 6 26.85 -2.02 -34.76
CA VAL A 6 26.37 -1.51 -33.47
C VAL A 6 24.89 -1.20 -33.64
N ILE A 7 24.05 -2.22 -33.47
CA ILE A 7 22.63 -1.99 -33.24
C ILE A 7 22.51 -1.48 -31.80
N HIS A 8 22.45 -0.16 -31.66
CA HIS A 8 22.03 0.48 -30.42
C HIS A 8 20.66 -0.05 -30.03
N ASN A 9 20.57 -0.60 -28.83
CA ASN A 9 19.37 -1.18 -28.25
C ASN A 9 18.38 -0.07 -27.83
N HIS A 10 17.79 0.62 -28.81
CA HIS A 10 16.88 1.75 -28.63
C HIS A 10 15.60 1.39 -27.84
N LYS A 11 15.22 0.10 -27.82
CA LYS A 11 14.03 -0.39 -27.12
C LYS A 11 14.19 -0.39 -25.60
N GLY A 12 15.39 -0.70 -25.08
CA GLY A 12 15.65 -0.74 -23.64
C GLY A 12 15.56 0.64 -22.99
N PHE A 13 16.08 1.66 -23.67
CA PHE A 13 16.10 3.04 -23.17
C PHE A 13 14.71 3.70 -23.18
N SER A 14 13.93 3.48 -24.24
CA SER A 14 12.54 3.97 -24.34
C SER A 14 11.62 3.32 -23.29
N MET A 15 11.78 2.01 -23.02
CA MET A 15 11.02 1.32 -21.97
C MET A 15 11.36 1.81 -20.56
N LYS A 16 12.65 2.07 -20.27
CA LYS A 16 13.08 2.65 -18.98
C LYS A 16 12.47 4.04 -18.78
N ARG A 17 12.50 4.91 -19.80
CA ARG A 17 11.87 6.25 -19.76
C ARG A 17 10.36 6.19 -19.52
N SER A 18 9.65 5.28 -20.19
CA SER A 18 8.20 5.07 -20.01
C SER A 18 7.86 4.59 -18.60
N LEU A 19 8.68 3.72 -18.01
CA LEU A 19 8.48 3.21 -16.65
C LEU A 19 8.72 4.31 -15.60
N LEU A 20 9.82 5.08 -15.70
CA LEU A 20 10.10 6.19 -14.79
C LEU A 20 9.03 7.29 -14.88
N ALA A 21 8.60 7.64 -16.10
CA ALA A 21 7.53 8.63 -16.29
C ALA A 21 6.20 8.17 -15.65
N ARG A 22 5.86 6.88 -15.79
CA ARG A 22 4.68 6.29 -15.14
C ARG A 22 4.81 6.28 -13.62
N LEU A 23 5.97 5.91 -13.06
CA LEU A 23 6.22 5.94 -11.62
C LEU A 23 6.07 7.35 -11.05
N ARG A 24 6.59 8.36 -11.76
CA ARG A 24 6.46 9.77 -11.36
C ARG A 24 5.02 10.26 -11.42
N SER A 25 4.28 9.96 -12.50
CA SER A 25 2.86 10.30 -12.62
C SER A 25 2.03 9.63 -11.53
N ASN A 26 2.32 8.36 -11.23
CA ASN A 26 1.66 7.65 -10.14
C ASN A 26 2.04 8.24 -8.77
N GLY A 27 3.30 8.65 -8.58
CA GLY A 27 3.75 9.34 -7.37
C GLY A 27 2.98 10.63 -7.09
N PHE A 28 2.62 11.38 -8.14
CA PHE A 28 1.76 12.55 -8.02
C PHE A 28 0.34 12.18 -7.56
N ASN A 29 -0.26 11.12 -8.12
CA ASN A 29 -1.55 10.62 -7.67
C ASN A 29 -1.52 10.15 -6.21
N TYR A 30 -0.43 9.50 -5.77
CA TYR A 30 -0.26 9.06 -4.39
C TYR A 30 -0.12 10.25 -3.44
N LEU A 31 0.60 11.29 -3.84
CA LEU A 31 0.72 12.52 -3.05
C LEU A 31 -0.63 13.21 -2.89
N ILE A 32 -1.41 13.35 -3.97
CA ILE A 32 -2.78 13.89 -3.91
C ILE A 32 -3.66 13.04 -3.00
N SER A 33 -3.66 11.71 -3.19
CA SER A 33 -4.42 10.80 -2.35
C SER A 33 -4.08 10.95 -0.87
N GLY A 34 -2.78 10.98 -0.55
CA GLY A 34 -2.32 11.09 0.81
C GLY A 34 -2.75 12.42 1.45
N LEU A 35 -2.68 13.53 0.70
CA LEU A 35 -3.18 14.82 1.18
C LEU A 35 -4.70 14.84 1.37
N ILE A 36 -5.46 14.19 0.49
CA ILE A 36 -6.91 14.06 0.65
C ILE A 36 -7.23 13.23 1.90
N LEU A 37 -6.55 12.12 2.13
CA LEU A 37 -6.77 11.28 3.32
C LEU A 37 -6.33 11.98 4.62
N LEU A 38 -5.23 12.74 4.58
CA LEU A 38 -4.66 13.40 5.75
C LEU A 38 -5.43 14.67 6.14
N LEU A 39 -5.83 15.48 5.15
CA LEU A 39 -6.42 16.80 5.37
C LEU A 39 -7.82 16.91 4.79
N GLY A 40 -8.01 16.51 3.52
CA GLY A 40 -9.28 16.69 2.82
C GLY A 40 -10.47 16.04 3.54
N VAL A 41 -10.37 14.75 3.84
CA VAL A 41 -11.43 13.98 4.50
C VAL A 41 -11.67 14.48 5.92
N PRO A 42 -10.66 14.62 6.81
CA PRO A 42 -10.89 15.10 8.17
C PRO A 42 -11.43 16.54 8.24
N LEU A 43 -10.93 17.45 7.39
CA LEU A 43 -11.42 18.83 7.36
C LEU A 43 -12.87 18.89 6.87
N TYR A 44 -13.22 18.12 5.83
CA TYR A 44 -14.60 18.02 5.37
C TYR A 44 -15.51 17.46 6.48
N GLN A 45 -15.03 16.45 7.21
CA GLN A 45 -15.76 15.87 8.34
C GLN A 45 -15.99 16.85 9.48
N VAL A 46 -14.98 17.61 9.90
CA VAL A 46 -15.11 18.53 11.04
C VAL A 46 -15.86 19.80 10.65
N LEU A 47 -15.49 20.44 9.54
CA LEU A 47 -16.00 21.76 9.18
C LEU A 47 -17.40 21.72 8.57
N ILE A 48 -17.68 20.70 7.74
CA ILE A 48 -18.93 20.63 6.98
C ILE A 48 -19.89 19.66 7.65
N LEU A 49 -19.53 18.38 7.79
CA LEU A 49 -20.42 17.39 8.43
C LEU A 49 -20.64 17.66 9.92
N GLY A 50 -19.60 18.08 10.65
CA GLY A 50 -19.70 18.40 12.07
C GLY A 50 -20.71 19.52 12.33
N SER A 51 -20.71 20.55 11.48
CA SER A 51 -21.65 21.69 11.59
C SER A 51 -23.12 21.30 11.42
N THR A 52 -23.41 20.18 10.73
CA THR A 52 -24.77 19.68 10.50
C THR A 52 -25.17 18.56 11.47
N GLY A 53 -24.40 18.33 12.54
CA GLY A 53 -24.72 17.33 13.57
C GLY A 53 -24.40 15.88 13.21
N PHE A 54 -23.55 15.64 12.19
CA PHE A 54 -23.19 14.29 11.75
C PHE A 54 -22.62 13.41 12.86
N SER A 55 -21.72 13.95 13.70
CA SER A 55 -21.08 13.17 14.77
C SER A 55 -22.10 12.64 15.77
N SER A 56 -23.05 13.47 16.19
CA SER A 56 -24.12 13.05 17.10
C SER A 56 -25.01 11.97 16.48
N ALA A 57 -25.33 12.09 15.18
CA ALA A 57 -26.10 11.09 14.47
C ALA A 57 -25.33 9.76 14.28
N LEU A 58 -24.01 9.83 14.13
CA LEU A 58 -23.13 8.66 14.00
C LEU A 58 -22.96 7.93 15.34
N ASP A 59 -22.81 8.65 16.45
CA ASP A 59 -22.58 8.06 17.78
C ASP A 59 -23.73 7.12 18.21
N GLU A 60 -24.97 7.41 17.82
CA GLU A 60 -26.12 6.56 18.11
C GLU A 60 -26.05 5.18 17.44
N THR A 61 -25.35 5.08 16.30
CA THR A 61 -25.21 3.82 15.55
C THR A 61 -24.46 2.75 16.33
N GLY A 62 -23.54 3.13 17.23
CA GLY A 62 -22.78 2.22 18.07
C GLY A 62 -23.63 1.42 19.06
N SER A 63 -24.87 1.84 19.30
CA SER A 63 -25.87 1.11 20.07
C SER A 63 -26.83 0.26 19.22
N GLY A 64 -26.55 0.11 17.92
CA GLY A 64 -27.44 -0.55 16.95
C GLY A 64 -28.64 0.31 16.54
N ARG A 65 -28.70 1.57 16.97
CA ARG A 65 -29.79 2.51 16.69
C ARG A 65 -29.44 3.38 15.49
N TYR A 66 -29.95 3.02 14.33
CA TYR A 66 -29.65 3.72 13.08
C TYR A 66 -30.64 4.84 12.73
N ALA A 67 -31.67 5.08 13.55
CA ALA A 67 -32.75 6.00 13.21
C ALA A 67 -32.26 7.45 13.01
N ALA A 68 -31.52 8.01 13.96
CA ALA A 68 -30.97 9.37 13.83
C ALA A 68 -30.00 9.48 12.65
N TYR A 69 -29.16 8.46 12.43
CA TYR A 69 -28.24 8.40 11.31
C TYR A 69 -28.96 8.39 9.95
N LEU A 70 -30.01 7.60 9.79
CA LEU A 70 -30.81 7.54 8.55
C LEU A 70 -31.57 8.84 8.29
N ILE A 71 -32.15 9.45 9.33
CA ILE A 71 -32.82 10.76 9.24
C ILE A 71 -31.80 11.84 8.83
N TRP A 72 -30.60 11.80 9.40
CA TRP A 72 -29.55 12.73 9.03
C TRP A 72 -29.14 12.53 7.56
N ILE A 73 -28.96 11.29 7.09
CA ILE A 73 -28.63 10.98 5.69
C ILE A 73 -29.75 11.45 4.75
N SER A 74 -31.02 11.26 5.12
CA SER A 74 -32.14 11.68 4.26
C SER A 74 -32.19 13.19 4.08
N THR A 75 -31.86 13.94 5.13
CA THR A 75 -31.83 15.40 5.15
C THR A 75 -30.58 15.96 4.47
N HIS A 76 -29.43 15.28 4.59
CA HIS A 76 -28.11 15.75 4.15
C HIS A 76 -27.45 14.81 3.13
N SER A 77 -28.25 14.16 2.28
CA SER A 77 -27.79 13.11 1.36
C SER A 77 -26.63 13.55 0.46
N LEU A 78 -26.69 14.77 -0.07
CA LEU A 78 -25.62 15.32 -0.89
C LEU A 78 -24.30 15.47 -0.12
N LEU A 79 -24.35 15.97 1.12
CA LEU A 79 -23.16 16.12 1.97
C LEU A 79 -22.53 14.77 2.29
N PHE A 80 -23.35 13.75 2.54
CA PHE A 80 -22.92 12.37 2.74
C PHE A 80 -22.27 11.78 1.49
N VAL A 81 -22.87 11.96 0.31
CA VAL A 81 -22.33 11.45 -0.95
C VAL A 81 -21.00 12.12 -1.29
N ILE A 82 -20.88 13.45 -1.13
CA ILE A 82 -19.62 14.17 -1.37
C ILE A 82 -18.52 13.64 -0.46
N TYR A 83 -18.82 13.44 0.83
CA TYR A 83 -17.87 12.84 1.78
C TYR A 83 -17.39 11.47 1.33
N ARG A 84 -18.31 10.59 0.93
CA ARG A 84 -18.00 9.24 0.48
C ARG A 84 -17.21 9.24 -0.84
N VAL A 85 -17.57 10.11 -1.79
CA VAL A 85 -16.83 10.26 -3.05
C VAL A 85 -15.42 10.79 -2.80
N LEU A 86 -15.24 11.73 -1.87
CA LEU A 86 -13.91 12.24 -1.50
C LEU A 86 -13.02 11.11 -0.95
N LEU A 87 -13.56 10.31 -0.03
CA LEU A 87 -12.86 9.17 0.57
C LEU A 87 -12.54 8.08 -0.47
N LEU A 88 -13.54 7.67 -1.25
CA LEU A 88 -13.38 6.66 -2.30
C LEU A 88 -12.43 7.14 -3.40
N GLY A 89 -12.51 8.42 -3.77
CA GLY A 89 -11.62 9.04 -4.75
C GLY A 89 -10.16 9.01 -4.29
N ALA A 90 -9.90 9.24 -3.00
CA ALA A 90 -8.56 9.11 -2.46
C ALA A 90 -8.03 7.67 -2.59
N PHE A 91 -8.78 6.67 -2.12
CA PHE A 91 -8.36 5.27 -2.25
C PHE A 91 -8.28 4.79 -3.71
N PHE A 92 -9.08 5.34 -4.61
CA PHE A 92 -9.03 5.03 -6.04
C PHE A 92 -7.71 5.47 -6.67
N LEU A 93 -7.18 6.63 -6.28
CA LEU A 93 -5.86 7.11 -6.72
C LEU A 93 -4.71 6.19 -6.27
N LEU A 94 -4.93 5.33 -5.27
CA LEU A 94 -3.97 4.34 -4.77
C LEU A 94 -4.08 2.99 -5.45
N LEU A 95 -4.99 2.78 -6.40
CA LEU A 95 -5.21 1.43 -6.97
C LEU A 95 -3.94 0.84 -7.62
N THR A 96 -3.07 1.70 -8.17
CA THR A 96 -1.79 1.28 -8.76
C THR A 96 -0.64 1.16 -7.75
N PHE A 97 -0.82 1.62 -6.51
CA PHE A 97 0.23 1.68 -5.49
C PHE A 97 0.86 0.30 -5.19
N PRO A 98 0.09 -0.78 -4.95
CA PRO A 98 0.66 -2.08 -4.60
C PRO A 98 1.61 -2.61 -5.69
N PHE A 99 1.22 -2.50 -6.96
CA PHE A 99 2.05 -2.94 -8.08
C PHE A 99 3.22 -2.00 -8.36
N ALA A 100 3.08 -0.70 -8.12
CA ALA A 100 4.19 0.22 -8.23
C ALA A 100 5.29 -0.14 -7.22
N LEU A 101 4.91 -0.40 -5.97
CA LEU A 101 5.86 -0.78 -4.92
C LEU A 101 6.50 -2.15 -5.19
N GLN A 102 5.69 -3.14 -5.61
CA GLN A 102 6.21 -4.44 -6.06
C GLN A 102 7.26 -4.30 -7.16
N ARG A 103 7.02 -3.47 -8.18
CA ARG A 103 7.96 -3.28 -9.29
C ARG A 103 9.24 -2.60 -8.84
N ILE A 104 9.16 -1.65 -7.92
CA ILE A 104 10.36 -0.98 -7.36
C ILE A 104 11.19 -1.99 -6.58
N ILE A 105 10.56 -2.79 -5.71
CA ILE A 105 11.27 -3.80 -4.91
C ILE A 105 11.96 -4.82 -5.80
N VAL A 106 11.23 -5.39 -6.77
CA VAL A 106 11.82 -6.37 -7.71
C VAL A 106 12.93 -5.74 -8.56
N ALA A 107 12.79 -4.49 -8.98
CA ALA A 107 13.83 -3.81 -9.75
C ALA A 107 15.11 -3.59 -8.92
N GLN A 108 15.00 -3.20 -7.65
CA GLN A 108 16.16 -3.02 -6.77
C GLN A 108 16.85 -4.35 -6.46
N GLU A 109 16.09 -5.41 -6.20
CA GLU A 109 16.65 -6.75 -6.00
C GLU A 109 17.43 -7.25 -7.24
N LEU A 110 16.90 -7.01 -8.46
CA LEU A 110 17.59 -7.40 -9.69
C LEU A 110 18.86 -6.61 -9.94
N LEU A 111 18.85 -5.29 -9.67
CA LEU A 111 20.04 -4.46 -9.80
C LEU A 111 21.13 -4.88 -8.81
N GLY A 112 20.75 -5.16 -7.57
CA GLY A 112 21.66 -5.62 -6.54
C GLY A 112 22.30 -6.98 -6.83
N LEU A 113 21.55 -7.91 -7.44
CA LEU A 113 22.10 -9.19 -7.89
C LEU A 113 23.10 -9.00 -9.04
N GLN A 114 22.84 -8.06 -9.95
CA GLN A 114 23.74 -7.76 -11.05
C GLN A 114 25.06 -7.17 -10.53
N GLU A 115 25.00 -6.20 -9.62
CA GLU A 115 26.19 -5.58 -9.01
C GLU A 115 27.05 -6.59 -8.26
N ARG A 116 26.43 -7.54 -7.55
CA ARG A 116 27.16 -8.63 -6.88
C ARG A 116 27.82 -9.59 -7.87
N ALA A 117 27.11 -9.99 -8.93
CA ALA A 117 27.68 -10.85 -9.96
C ALA A 117 28.87 -10.17 -10.68
N GLU A 118 28.78 -8.86 -10.92
CA GLU A 118 29.87 -8.07 -11.51
C GLU A 118 31.06 -7.92 -10.53
N THR A 119 30.80 -7.76 -9.23
CA THR A 119 31.85 -7.66 -8.20
C THR A 119 32.56 -9.00 -8.00
N GLN A 120 31.81 -10.10 -7.88
CA GLN A 120 32.34 -11.46 -7.72
C GLN A 120 33.14 -11.88 -8.95
N ALA A 121 32.66 -11.58 -10.17
CA ALA A 121 33.43 -11.80 -11.39
C ALA A 121 34.70 -10.94 -11.44
N SER A 122 34.71 -9.75 -10.84
CA SER A 122 35.91 -8.90 -10.78
C SER A 122 36.93 -9.40 -9.75
N GLU A 123 36.45 -9.94 -8.62
CA GLU A 123 37.28 -10.57 -7.59
C GLU A 123 37.90 -11.89 -8.07
N ASP A 124 37.12 -12.75 -8.73
CA ASP A 124 37.62 -14.00 -9.32
C ASP A 124 38.69 -13.75 -10.39
N ASN A 125 38.51 -12.71 -11.24
CA ASN A 125 39.52 -12.33 -12.23
C ASN A 125 40.78 -11.68 -11.59
N ALA A 126 40.65 -11.06 -10.41
CA ALA A 126 41.78 -10.48 -9.69
C ALA A 126 42.64 -11.55 -9.01
N ILE A 127 42.03 -12.63 -8.52
CA ILE A 127 42.74 -13.77 -7.90
C ILE A 127 43.58 -14.53 -8.93
N ASP A 128 43.10 -14.67 -10.17
CA ASP A 128 43.80 -15.40 -11.25
C ASP A 128 45.03 -14.64 -11.81
N THR A 129 45.23 -13.36 -11.45
CA THR A 129 46.38 -12.55 -11.91
C THR A 129 47.57 -12.56 -10.93
N THR A 130 47.45 -13.18 -9.76
CA THR A 130 48.51 -13.22 -8.70
C THR A 130 48.96 -14.62 -8.30
N ALA A 131 48.65 -15.66 -9.09
CA ALA A 131 49.14 -17.02 -8.84
C ALA A 131 50.63 -17.17 -9.23
N ASN A 132 51.52 -16.98 -8.25
CA ASN A 132 52.89 -17.44 -8.31
C ASN A 132 52.90 -18.97 -8.05
N PRO A 133 53.43 -19.82 -8.94
CA PRO A 133 53.35 -21.26 -8.78
C PRO A 133 54.53 -21.72 -7.95
N ASP A 134 54.39 -21.78 -6.62
CA ASP A 134 55.16 -22.68 -5.75
C ASP A 134 54.85 -22.38 -4.28
N THR A 135 53.76 -22.92 -3.74
CA THR A 135 53.77 -23.53 -2.39
C THR A 135 52.50 -24.36 -2.22
N ILE A 136 52.67 -25.68 -2.06
CA ILE A 136 51.62 -26.59 -1.57
C ILE A 136 51.78 -26.63 -0.05
N GLU A 137 50.86 -26.04 0.70
CA GLU A 137 50.56 -26.44 2.07
C GLU A 137 49.03 -26.45 2.28
N THR A 138 48.56 -27.61 2.71
CA THR A 138 47.21 -28.00 3.12
C THR A 138 46.74 -27.30 4.40
N GLU A 139 45.40 -27.35 4.62
CA GLU A 139 44.64 -26.90 5.82
C GLU A 139 44.27 -25.40 5.74
N ASP A 140 43.03 -24.97 5.56
CA ASP A 140 41.77 -25.38 6.20
C ASP A 140 40.60 -24.86 5.33
N ASP A 141 39.95 -25.75 4.57
CA ASP A 141 38.84 -25.43 3.66
C ASP A 141 37.56 -25.26 4.49
N THR A 142 37.46 -24.15 5.22
CA THR A 142 36.17 -23.60 5.66
C THR A 142 35.61 -22.78 4.51
N THR A 143 35.29 -23.48 3.43
CA THR A 143 34.46 -22.96 2.35
C THR A 143 33.15 -22.50 2.97
N ASP A 144 32.98 -21.18 3.00
CA ASP A 144 31.76 -20.48 3.35
C ASP A 144 30.56 -21.20 2.74
N SER A 145 29.78 -21.83 3.61
CA SER A 145 28.52 -22.51 3.28
C SER A 145 27.37 -21.52 3.05
N ASP A 146 27.67 -20.34 2.50
CA ASP A 146 26.70 -19.24 2.35
C ASP A 146 26.60 -18.69 0.93
N ASP A 147 26.69 -19.55 -0.09
CA ASP A 147 26.31 -19.13 -1.44
C ASP A 147 25.52 -20.18 -2.22
N MET A 148 24.34 -20.48 -1.68
CA MET A 148 23.10 -20.55 -2.46
C MET A 148 21.97 -20.75 -1.46
N THR A 149 21.25 -19.67 -1.11
CA THR A 149 19.98 -19.86 -0.38
C THR A 149 19.10 -20.77 -1.24
N GLU A 150 18.81 -21.96 -0.72
CA GLU A 150 18.14 -23.10 -1.36
C GLU A 150 16.81 -22.74 -2.06
N HIS A 151 16.25 -21.55 -1.81
CA HIS A 151 14.98 -21.08 -2.35
C HIS A 151 15.02 -19.58 -2.77
N PRO A 152 15.58 -19.21 -3.94
CA PRO A 152 15.53 -17.83 -4.46
C PRO A 152 14.08 -17.34 -4.74
N TRP A 153 13.10 -18.25 -4.81
CA TRP A 153 11.68 -17.93 -4.94
C TRP A 153 11.02 -17.49 -3.62
N ARG A 154 11.64 -17.77 -2.45
CA ARG A 154 11.05 -17.48 -1.13
C ARG A 154 10.94 -15.99 -0.83
N GLY A 155 11.60 -15.09 -1.57
CA GLY A 155 11.40 -13.63 -1.46
C GLY A 155 10.41 -13.07 -2.49
N LYS A 156 10.58 -13.48 -3.76
CA LYS A 156 9.76 -13.01 -4.89
C LYS A 156 8.28 -13.33 -4.74
N GLY A 157 7.94 -14.49 -4.17
CA GLY A 157 6.55 -14.89 -3.91
C GLY A 157 5.82 -13.94 -2.95
N PHE A 158 6.48 -13.48 -1.88
CA PHE A 158 5.86 -12.58 -0.91
C PHE A 158 5.58 -11.19 -1.49
N VAL A 159 6.46 -10.66 -2.35
CA VAL A 159 6.23 -9.37 -3.00
C VAL A 159 5.04 -9.44 -3.96
N VAL A 160 4.88 -10.55 -4.68
CA VAL A 160 3.73 -10.78 -5.56
C VAL A 160 2.44 -10.91 -4.75
N LEU A 161 2.47 -11.69 -3.67
CA LEU A 161 1.34 -11.82 -2.75
C LEU A 161 0.97 -10.47 -2.12
N ALA A 162 1.96 -9.66 -1.74
CA ALA A 162 1.74 -8.31 -1.22
C ALA A 162 1.06 -7.39 -2.25
N GLY A 163 1.52 -7.45 -3.52
CA GLY A 163 0.91 -6.71 -4.62
C GLY A 163 -0.57 -7.06 -4.80
N TRP A 164 -0.89 -8.35 -4.84
CA TRP A 164 -2.27 -8.83 -4.98
C TRP A 164 -3.12 -8.56 -3.74
N ALA A 165 -2.59 -8.78 -2.54
CA ALA A 165 -3.29 -8.49 -1.29
C ALA A 165 -3.64 -7.01 -1.18
N GLY A 166 -2.69 -6.12 -1.52
CA GLY A 166 -2.93 -4.67 -1.51
C GLY A 166 -3.97 -4.25 -2.54
N LEU A 167 -3.92 -4.81 -3.76
CA LEU A 167 -4.89 -4.52 -4.80
C LEU A 167 -6.30 -4.99 -4.41
N LEU A 168 -6.41 -6.24 -3.96
CA LEU A 168 -7.68 -6.82 -3.54
C LEU A 168 -8.25 -6.08 -2.33
N GLY A 169 -7.41 -5.71 -1.36
CA GLY A 169 -7.80 -4.90 -0.22
C GLY A 169 -8.40 -3.55 -0.63
N LEU A 170 -7.72 -2.83 -1.53
CA LEU A 170 -8.22 -1.56 -2.08
C LEU A 170 -9.51 -1.75 -2.90
N ALA A 171 -9.58 -2.78 -3.74
CA ALA A 171 -10.78 -3.07 -4.54
C ALA A 171 -11.98 -3.39 -3.65
N ILE A 172 -11.80 -4.22 -2.63
CA ILE A 172 -12.84 -4.57 -1.65
C ILE A 172 -13.29 -3.32 -0.88
N TYR A 173 -12.35 -2.49 -0.45
CA TYR A 173 -12.66 -1.22 0.22
C TYR A 173 -13.52 -0.31 -0.67
N LEU A 174 -13.12 -0.14 -1.93
CA LEU A 174 -13.83 0.71 -2.89
C LEU A 174 -15.23 0.19 -3.21
N ILE A 175 -15.35 -1.10 -3.53
CA ILE A 175 -16.64 -1.71 -3.87
C ILE A 175 -17.56 -1.71 -2.66
N GLY A 176 -17.07 -2.14 -1.49
CA GLY A 176 -17.87 -2.14 -0.27
C GLY A 176 -18.29 -0.74 0.16
N GLY A 177 -17.41 0.26 0.00
CA GLY A 177 -17.70 1.65 0.29
C GLY A 177 -18.74 2.24 -0.67
N ALA A 178 -18.65 1.93 -1.96
CA ALA A 178 -19.63 2.36 -2.95
C ALA A 178 -21.00 1.71 -2.71
N LEU A 179 -21.04 0.39 -2.49
CA LEU A 179 -22.27 -0.36 -2.22
C LEU A 179 -22.95 0.11 -0.94
N SER A 180 -22.19 0.30 0.14
CA SER A 180 -22.74 0.82 1.41
C SER A 180 -23.27 2.24 1.26
N THR A 181 -22.56 3.11 0.53
CA THR A 181 -23.03 4.47 0.25
C THR A 181 -24.35 4.46 -0.51
N GLY A 182 -24.44 3.67 -1.59
CA GLY A 182 -25.68 3.53 -2.36
C GLY A 182 -26.83 3.00 -1.50
N TYR A 183 -26.57 1.95 -0.70
CA TYR A 183 -27.55 1.39 0.22
C TYR A 183 -28.08 2.42 1.22
N PHE A 184 -27.19 3.15 1.91
CA PHE A 184 -27.60 4.13 2.92
C PHE A 184 -28.36 5.32 2.33
N VAL A 185 -28.01 5.77 1.12
CA VAL A 185 -28.74 6.84 0.42
C VAL A 185 -30.15 6.38 0.05
N LEU A 186 -30.31 5.15 -0.45
CA LEU A 186 -31.61 4.59 -0.80
C LEU A 186 -32.50 4.40 0.44
N VAL A 187 -31.90 3.92 1.53
CA VAL A 187 -32.64 3.59 2.75
C VAL A 187 -32.94 4.83 3.60
N GLY A 188 -32.12 5.89 3.55
CA GLY A 188 -32.33 7.10 4.32
C GLY A 188 -33.72 7.72 4.13
N GLY A 189 -34.26 7.70 2.91
CA GLY A 189 -35.59 8.23 2.59
C GLY A 189 -36.77 7.30 2.93
N SER A 190 -36.52 6.11 3.48
CA SER A 190 -37.53 5.06 3.62
C SER A 190 -37.91 4.82 5.09
N THR A 191 -39.21 4.80 5.38
CA THR A 191 -39.75 4.66 6.73
C THR A 191 -40.52 3.34 6.86
N GLY A 192 -39.98 2.37 7.62
CA GLY A 192 -40.63 1.09 7.89
C GLY A 192 -39.81 0.14 8.77
N SER A 193 -40.47 -0.76 9.50
CA SER A 193 -39.81 -1.72 10.41
C SER A 193 -38.95 -2.77 9.68
N ALA A 194 -39.39 -3.22 8.50
CA ALA A 194 -38.61 -4.13 7.66
C ALA A 194 -37.27 -3.52 7.19
N ILE A 195 -37.27 -2.21 6.93
CA ILE A 195 -36.07 -1.46 6.56
C ILE A 195 -35.12 -1.36 7.75
N HIS A 196 -35.66 -1.07 8.95
CA HIS A 196 -34.85 -1.02 10.16
C HIS A 196 -34.11 -2.35 10.42
N ASN A 197 -34.79 -3.48 10.25
CA ASN A 197 -34.20 -4.82 10.38
C ASN A 197 -33.15 -5.10 9.28
N SER A 198 -33.35 -4.59 8.06
CA SER A 198 -32.36 -4.71 7.00
C SER A 198 -31.07 -3.94 7.33
N VAL A 199 -31.20 -2.73 7.88
CA VAL A 199 -30.06 -1.86 8.19
C VAL A 199 -29.23 -2.43 9.34
N THR A 200 -29.88 -2.93 10.39
CA THR A 200 -29.18 -3.53 11.53
C THR A 200 -28.37 -4.77 11.14
N VAL A 201 -28.78 -5.50 10.10
CA VAL A 201 -28.05 -6.66 9.57
C VAL A 201 -26.97 -6.25 8.56
N LEU A 202 -27.28 -5.36 7.60
CA LEU A 202 -26.37 -5.03 6.50
C LEU A 202 -25.28 -4.02 6.87
N ALA A 203 -25.55 -3.09 7.78
CA ALA A 203 -24.56 -2.08 8.18
C ALA A 203 -23.28 -2.69 8.79
N PRO A 204 -23.36 -3.68 9.71
CA PRO A 204 -22.18 -4.39 10.21
C PRO A 204 -21.45 -5.16 9.10
N ILE A 205 -22.17 -5.80 8.18
CA ILE A 205 -21.58 -6.55 7.06
C ILE A 205 -20.74 -5.61 6.18
N PHE A 206 -21.30 -4.46 5.81
CA PHE A 206 -20.56 -3.45 5.04
C PHE A 206 -19.33 -2.95 5.78
N THR A 207 -19.45 -2.74 7.09
CA THR A 207 -18.34 -2.31 7.95
C THR A 207 -17.23 -3.36 7.99
N ILE A 208 -17.56 -4.64 8.14
CA ILE A 208 -16.58 -5.74 8.15
C ILE A 208 -15.89 -5.86 6.80
N ILE A 209 -16.64 -5.84 5.70
CA ILE A 209 -16.07 -5.97 4.34
C ILE A 209 -15.09 -4.82 4.06
N THR A 210 -15.51 -3.58 4.33
CA THR A 210 -14.68 -2.40 4.02
C THR A 210 -13.51 -2.24 4.99
N ASN A 211 -13.81 -2.17 6.29
CA ASN A 211 -12.83 -1.80 7.30
C ASN A 211 -12.05 -2.98 7.84
N ALA A 212 -12.60 -4.20 7.91
CA ALA A 212 -11.82 -5.36 8.36
C ALA A 212 -11.10 -6.05 7.20
N VAL A 213 -11.84 -6.50 6.18
CA VAL A 213 -11.25 -7.25 5.06
C VAL A 213 -10.42 -6.33 4.17
N GLY A 214 -10.98 -5.20 3.72
CA GLY A 214 -10.29 -4.26 2.84
C GLY A 214 -9.01 -3.71 3.46
N THR A 215 -9.11 -3.08 4.63
CA THR A 215 -7.92 -2.48 5.29
C THR A 215 -6.99 -3.54 5.88
N GLY A 216 -7.49 -4.69 6.31
CA GLY A 216 -6.66 -5.79 6.80
C GLY A 216 -5.76 -6.37 5.72
N LEU A 217 -6.30 -6.61 4.51
CA LEU A 217 -5.51 -7.03 3.36
C LEU A 217 -4.47 -5.99 2.94
N LEU A 218 -4.84 -4.70 3.01
CA LEU A 218 -3.90 -3.60 2.78
C LEU A 218 -2.79 -3.56 3.85
N GLY A 219 -3.14 -3.81 5.10
CA GLY A 219 -2.19 -3.91 6.22
C GLY A 219 -1.20 -5.06 6.03
N LEU A 220 -1.69 -6.25 5.63
CA LEU A 220 -0.85 -7.39 5.27
C LEU A 220 0.09 -7.07 4.11
N ALA A 221 -0.39 -6.37 3.09
CA ALA A 221 0.46 -5.93 2.00
C ALA A 221 1.59 -5.01 2.50
N CYS A 222 1.27 -4.04 3.38
CA CYS A 222 2.26 -3.16 3.99
C CYS A 222 3.30 -3.93 4.81
N LEU A 223 2.87 -4.94 5.57
CA LEU A 223 3.76 -5.81 6.34
C LEU A 223 4.73 -6.57 5.42
N PHE A 224 4.24 -7.19 4.34
CA PHE A 224 5.09 -7.92 3.42
C PHE A 224 6.05 -6.99 2.66
N PHE A 225 5.59 -5.83 2.19
CA PHE A 225 6.47 -4.86 1.54
C PHE A 225 7.54 -4.33 2.50
N GLY A 226 7.16 -3.99 3.74
CA GLY A 226 8.10 -3.55 4.76
C GLY A 226 9.14 -4.62 5.10
N ALA A 227 8.70 -5.86 5.30
CA ALA A 227 9.58 -6.98 5.61
C ALA A 227 10.60 -7.24 4.50
N MET A 228 10.18 -7.14 3.23
CA MET A 228 11.07 -7.35 2.09
C MET A 228 12.13 -6.24 1.97
N ILE A 229 11.75 -4.98 2.15
CA ILE A 229 12.69 -3.85 2.15
C ILE A 229 13.67 -3.95 3.33
N VAL A 230 13.19 -4.28 4.52
CA VAL A 230 14.04 -4.39 5.73
C VAL A 230 14.98 -5.58 5.65
N ARG A 231 14.52 -6.73 5.14
CA ARG A 231 15.35 -7.94 4.98
C ARG A 231 16.55 -7.68 4.06
N THR A 232 16.31 -6.97 2.96
CA THR A 232 17.37 -6.60 2.02
C THR A 232 18.25 -5.48 2.56
N GLY A 233 17.74 -4.67 3.48
CA GLY A 233 18.52 -3.75 4.31
C GLY A 233 19.35 -2.76 3.49
N LYS A 234 20.47 -2.32 4.07
CA LYS A 234 21.41 -1.38 3.42
C LYS A 234 22.19 -1.99 2.25
N ILE A 235 22.05 -3.30 2.02
CA ILE A 235 22.75 -4.00 0.95
C ILE A 235 22.22 -3.53 -0.41
N PHE A 236 20.91 -3.33 -0.53
CA PHE A 236 20.26 -2.97 -1.80
C PHE A 236 19.50 -1.64 -1.75
N TRP A 237 19.35 -1.03 -0.56
CA TRP A 237 18.54 0.17 -0.39
C TRP A 237 19.29 1.33 0.26
N PRO A 238 19.05 2.56 -0.21
CA PRO A 238 19.47 3.76 0.53
C PRO A 238 18.83 3.81 1.92
N ASP A 239 19.51 4.43 2.89
CA ASP A 239 19.05 4.53 4.29
C ASP A 239 17.59 5.00 4.45
N SER A 240 17.16 5.96 3.61
CA SER A 240 15.77 6.46 3.61
C SER A 240 14.72 5.41 3.27
N TRP A 241 15.06 4.45 2.40
CA TRP A 241 14.16 3.35 2.01
C TRP A 241 14.09 2.27 3.08
N VAL A 242 15.19 2.00 3.78
CA VAL A 242 15.20 1.08 4.92
C VAL A 242 14.26 1.60 6.03
N PHE A 243 14.35 2.90 6.37
CA PHE A 243 13.42 3.51 7.33
C PHE A 243 11.97 3.49 6.82
N PHE A 244 11.77 3.74 5.52
CA PHE A 244 10.45 3.62 4.89
C PHE A 244 9.88 2.20 5.05
N GLY A 245 10.72 1.16 4.95
CA GLY A 245 10.36 -0.24 5.19
C GLY A 245 9.95 -0.52 6.64
N TYR A 246 10.70 -0.04 7.64
CA TYR A 246 10.31 -0.15 9.05
C TYR A 246 8.99 0.58 9.34
N THR A 247 8.82 1.76 8.74
CA THR A 247 7.57 2.52 8.85
C THR A 247 6.42 1.74 8.24
N ALA A 248 6.62 1.07 7.09
CA ALA A 248 5.62 0.22 6.46
C ALA A 248 5.19 -0.94 7.37
N LEU A 249 6.13 -1.55 8.10
CA LEU A 249 5.82 -2.59 9.10
C LEU A 249 4.93 -2.05 10.22
N PHE A 250 5.28 -0.87 10.76
CA PHE A 250 4.48 -0.23 11.81
C PHE A 250 3.08 0.14 11.33
N VAL A 251 2.96 0.78 10.16
CA VAL A 251 1.67 1.13 9.55
C VAL A 251 0.84 -0.12 9.28
N GLY A 252 1.45 -1.17 8.72
CA GLY A 252 0.80 -2.44 8.45
C GLY A 252 0.27 -3.11 9.72
N ALA A 253 1.06 -3.09 10.80
CA ALA A 253 0.63 -3.63 12.10
C ALA A 253 -0.57 -2.86 12.66
N ILE A 254 -0.54 -1.52 12.64
CA ILE A 254 -1.66 -0.70 13.12
C ILE A 254 -2.92 -0.91 12.27
N LEU A 255 -2.80 -1.03 10.94
CA LEU A 255 -3.91 -1.37 10.05
C LEU A 255 -4.51 -2.73 10.40
N CYS A 256 -3.69 -3.76 10.59
CA CYS A 256 -4.13 -5.09 11.00
C CYS A 256 -4.84 -5.08 12.37
N ILE A 257 -4.27 -4.40 13.37
CA ILE A 257 -4.91 -4.27 14.69
C ILE A 257 -6.25 -3.52 14.56
N SER A 258 -6.31 -2.48 13.72
CA SER A 258 -7.55 -1.75 13.47
C SER A 258 -8.63 -2.62 12.81
N ALA A 259 -8.24 -3.50 11.88
CA ALA A 259 -9.14 -4.44 11.24
C ALA A 259 -9.71 -5.44 12.27
N VAL A 260 -8.87 -5.98 13.16
CA VAL A 260 -9.31 -6.87 14.24
C VAL A 260 -10.22 -6.13 15.23
N ALA A 261 -9.88 -4.88 15.58
CA ALA A 261 -10.69 -4.07 16.48
C ALA A 261 -12.10 -3.85 15.93
N VAL A 262 -12.23 -3.59 14.61
CA VAL A 262 -13.53 -3.46 13.93
C VAL A 262 -14.35 -4.74 14.01
N VAL A 263 -13.72 -5.92 13.89
CA VAL A 263 -14.42 -7.21 14.02
C VAL A 263 -14.87 -7.44 15.47
N SER A 264 -14.03 -7.11 16.45
CA SER A 264 -14.35 -7.29 17.87
C SER A 264 -15.48 -6.37 18.38
N ALA A 265 -15.70 -5.25 17.71
CA ALA A 265 -16.74 -4.27 18.02
C ALA A 265 -17.68 -4.06 16.82
N ALA A 266 -18.08 -5.16 16.18
CA ALA A 266 -18.98 -5.17 15.03
C ALA A 266 -20.32 -4.48 15.39
N GLY A 267 -20.48 -3.22 14.98
CA GLY A 267 -21.64 -2.39 15.31
C GLY A 267 -21.31 -0.91 15.52
N ILE A 268 -20.07 -0.58 15.88
CA ILE A 268 -19.65 0.82 16.13
C ILE A 268 -19.18 1.54 14.84
N GLY A 269 -19.11 0.85 13.70
CA GLY A 269 -18.82 1.43 12.38
C GLY A 269 -17.34 1.79 12.16
N GLN A 270 -16.73 2.55 13.08
CA GLN A 270 -15.30 2.90 13.08
C GLN A 270 -14.74 2.82 14.50
N SER A 271 -13.63 2.11 14.69
CA SER A 271 -12.81 2.25 15.89
C SER A 271 -11.96 3.53 15.77
N THR A 272 -11.70 4.24 16.88
CA THR A 272 -10.72 5.35 16.93
C THR A 272 -9.38 4.95 16.31
N LEU A 273 -9.01 3.68 16.43
CA LEU A 273 -7.80 3.12 15.84
C LEU A 273 -7.80 3.14 14.31
N THR A 274 -8.95 3.02 13.65
CA THR A 274 -9.06 3.08 12.17
C THR A 274 -8.69 4.46 11.64
N THR A 275 -9.05 5.53 12.36
CA THR A 275 -8.70 6.90 12.00
C THR A 275 -7.20 7.12 12.10
N ILE A 276 -6.60 6.69 13.21
CA ILE A 276 -5.14 6.76 13.42
C ILE A 276 -4.41 5.95 12.36
N ALA A 277 -4.87 4.73 12.07
CA ALA A 277 -4.30 3.86 11.04
C ALA A 277 -4.34 4.53 9.65
N THR A 278 -5.45 5.19 9.32
CA THR A 278 -5.63 5.89 8.04
C THR A 278 -4.69 7.10 7.94
N TRP A 279 -4.48 7.85 9.01
CA TRP A 279 -3.53 8.97 9.03
C TRP A 279 -2.08 8.50 8.87
N LEU A 280 -1.69 7.44 9.58
CA LEU A 280 -0.37 6.85 9.43
C LEU A 280 -0.13 6.34 8.01
N LEU A 281 -1.13 5.66 7.43
CA LEU A 281 -1.11 5.24 6.03
C LEU A 281 -0.98 6.45 5.09
N ALA A 282 -1.74 7.52 5.32
CA ALA A 282 -1.68 8.73 4.51
C ALA A 282 -0.28 9.38 4.54
N ILE A 283 0.33 9.52 5.72
CA ILE A 283 1.69 10.05 5.87
C ILE A 283 2.69 9.17 5.12
N TRP A 284 2.58 7.86 5.26
CA TRP A 284 3.46 6.90 4.59
C TRP A 284 3.33 6.97 3.06
N ILE A 285 2.11 7.11 2.54
CA ILE A 285 1.83 7.28 1.11
C ILE A 285 2.36 8.63 0.60
N ILE A 286 2.21 9.73 1.35
CA ILE A 286 2.78 11.03 0.99
C ILE A 286 4.30 10.91 0.88
N TRP A 287 4.92 10.22 1.83
CA TRP A 287 6.36 9.99 1.79
C TRP A 287 6.76 9.23 0.51
N LEU A 288 6.07 8.14 0.18
CA LEU A 288 6.30 7.43 -1.07
C LEU A 288 6.11 8.33 -2.30
N GLY A 289 5.03 9.12 -2.36
CA GLY A 289 4.78 10.07 -3.43
C GLY A 289 5.93 11.06 -3.62
N CYS A 290 6.43 11.62 -2.52
CA CYS A 290 7.61 12.50 -2.51
C CYS A 290 8.87 11.80 -3.03
N MET A 291 9.12 10.54 -2.64
CA MET A 291 10.25 9.76 -3.16
C MET A 291 10.13 9.55 -4.68
N LEU A 292 8.94 9.21 -5.18
CA LEU A 292 8.71 8.92 -6.60
C LEU A 292 8.76 10.16 -7.49
N ILE A 293 8.30 11.31 -7.00
CA ILE A 293 8.33 12.57 -7.77
C ILE A 293 9.77 13.08 -7.95
N ARG A 294 10.65 12.79 -6.99
CA ARG A 294 12.08 13.16 -7.05
C ARG A 294 12.87 12.36 -8.09
N LEU A 295 12.31 11.29 -8.64
CA LEU A 295 12.94 10.54 -9.74
C LEU A 295 13.04 11.46 -10.97
N LYS A 296 14.26 11.85 -11.33
CA LYS A 296 14.54 12.62 -12.55
C LYS A 296 14.46 11.68 -13.75
N PRO A 297 13.69 12.00 -14.81
CA PRO A 297 13.88 11.34 -16.09
C PRO A 297 15.26 11.74 -16.62
N GLU A 298 16.09 10.76 -16.97
CA GLU A 298 17.35 11.03 -17.67
C GLU A 298 17.03 11.73 -19.02
N PRO A 299 17.72 12.85 -19.34
CA PRO A 299 17.49 13.61 -20.57
C PRO A 299 17.75 12.76 -21.83
#